data_AF-A0A2G5U4S1-F1
#
_entry.id   AF-A0A2G5U4S1-F1
#
_cell.length_a   1.000
_cell.length_b   1.000
_cell.length_c   1.000
_cell.angle_alpha   90.00
_cell.angle_beta   90.00
_cell.angle_gamma   90.00
#
_symmetry.space_group_name_H-M   'P 1'
#
loop_
_entity.id
_entity.type
_entity.pdbx_description
1 polymer ?
#
loop_
_entity_poly.entity_id
_entity_poly.type
_entity_poly.pdbx_seq_one_letter_code
_entity_poly.pdbx_strand_id
1 'polypeptide(L)'
;MNQENDQELNEVNNDHGDERDHLEGFNPDAAHRFDYTLQDNENRENYKNEAKLVDYGTNWFPICGVSAVCFPEQQLPMKFNEDEQELYDRLVASARANGFVVLFPSDIRECDTLPYVATLSKVVQANPQTLSMELMGVHRCKVLSYNLENGEAFVQLLPEVEIPALLSKHLPKYSRRYSMYEKRSLATRITGYPFDSLRDISRNQAEQCCLELNGMIGEEVLQQALNRGLTYFSYFISQQIFSNRETEYSLLKEDSANTRIAAALKYCKVSIGKCRRCFAPIFLNENIMRLPEQTMTHVNAHGFVHKITLLSSITNYVRASAPSYEFTWFPDYAWIIIQCVGCHQHLGWEYMSMTREPQRFFGIQREGVQFENDDGNIYQQENIAEEMEEDNSDLTESSDSLSDEESD
;
A
#
# COMPACT_ATOMS: atom_id res chain seq x y z
N MET A 1 18.59 -59.83 -2.09
CA MET A 1 19.30 -59.34 -0.91
C MET A 1 20.46 -58.49 -1.39
N ASN A 2 20.25 -57.18 -1.24
CA ASN A 2 21.17 -56.07 -1.06
C ASN A 2 22.43 -55.99 -1.94
N GLN A 3 22.40 -55.06 -2.90
CA GLN A 3 23.55 -54.22 -3.19
C GLN A 3 23.11 -52.76 -3.13
N GLU A 4 23.60 -52.10 -2.09
CA GLU A 4 23.67 -50.66 -1.90
C GLU A 4 24.62 -50.07 -2.95
N ASN A 5 24.26 -48.92 -3.51
CA ASN A 5 25.23 -47.91 -3.93
C ASN A 5 24.47 -46.58 -4.05
N ASP A 6 24.74 -45.75 -3.05
CA ASP A 6 24.16 -44.44 -2.80
C ASP A 6 24.45 -43.44 -3.93
N GLN A 7 23.42 -42.66 -4.26
CA GLN A 7 23.53 -41.46 -5.07
C GLN A 7 23.98 -40.31 -4.17
N GLU A 8 25.11 -39.70 -4.53
CA GLU A 8 25.62 -38.45 -3.98
C GLU A 8 24.57 -37.34 -4.15
N LEU A 9 23.93 -36.96 -3.04
CA LEU A 9 23.21 -35.70 -2.89
C LEU A 9 24.20 -34.66 -2.37
N ASN A 10 24.44 -33.63 -3.19
CA ASN A 10 25.17 -32.44 -2.79
C ASN A 10 24.43 -31.72 -1.65
N GLU A 11 24.85 -31.97 -0.42
CA GLU A 11 24.54 -31.13 0.74
C GLU A 11 25.20 -29.76 0.52
N VAL A 12 24.39 -28.75 0.22
CA VAL A 12 24.78 -27.36 0.40
C VAL A 12 24.90 -27.15 1.90
N ASN A 13 26.14 -27.15 2.39
CA ASN A 13 26.48 -26.79 3.76
C ASN A 13 25.92 -25.39 4.07
N ASN A 14 24.79 -25.35 4.77
CA ASN A 14 24.41 -24.18 5.56
C ASN A 14 25.38 -24.12 6.73
N ASP A 15 26.42 -23.31 6.57
CA ASP A 15 27.37 -22.97 7.62
C ASP A 15 26.63 -22.19 8.72
N HIS A 16 26.08 -22.91 9.70
CA HIS A 16 25.46 -22.38 10.91
C HIS A 16 26.50 -22.12 12.02
N GLY A 17 27.75 -21.78 11.66
CA GLY A 17 28.81 -21.42 12.59
C GLY A 17 28.71 -19.97 13.10
N ASP A 18 28.60 -19.82 14.42
CA ASP A 18 28.85 -18.62 15.24
C ASP A 18 28.23 -17.27 14.81
N GLU A 19 26.90 -17.19 14.85
CA GLU A 19 26.20 -15.88 14.78
C GLU A 19 26.23 -15.09 16.10
N ARG A 20 26.63 -15.71 17.22
CA ARG A 20 26.66 -15.06 18.55
C ARG A 20 27.90 -14.18 18.77
N ASP A 21 29.06 -14.59 18.25
CA ASP A 21 30.34 -13.92 18.49
C ASP A 21 30.45 -12.53 17.82
N HIS A 22 29.66 -12.24 16.79
CA HIS A 22 29.70 -10.95 16.09
C HIS A 22 28.85 -9.84 16.72
N LEU A 23 27.94 -10.17 17.64
CA LEU A 23 27.11 -9.20 18.34
C LEU A 23 27.52 -9.03 19.82
N GLU A 24 28.32 -9.96 20.38
CA GLU A 24 28.93 -9.87 21.72
C GLU A 24 29.96 -8.72 21.81
N GLY A 25 29.47 -7.49 21.85
CA GLY A 25 30.32 -6.30 22.00
C GLY A 25 29.66 -4.99 21.62
N PHE A 26 28.53 -5.01 20.91
CA PHE A 26 27.80 -3.80 20.57
C PHE A 26 26.76 -3.47 21.66
N ASN A 27 27.16 -2.57 22.56
CA ASN A 27 26.26 -1.97 23.53
C ASN A 27 25.20 -1.12 22.78
N PRO A 28 23.89 -1.31 23.02
CA PRO A 28 22.86 -0.44 22.47
C PRO A 28 22.96 0.96 23.10
N ASP A 29 23.89 1.78 22.61
CA ASP A 29 24.01 3.17 23.06
C ASP A 29 22.74 3.93 22.64
N ALA A 30 22.07 4.51 23.63
CA ALA A 30 20.83 5.27 23.45
C ALA A 30 21.02 6.52 22.56
N ALA A 31 22.26 6.95 22.33
CA ALA A 31 22.63 8.12 21.52
C ALA A 31 22.34 7.97 20.02
N HIS A 32 22.08 6.74 19.55
CA HIS A 32 21.95 6.42 18.13
C HIS A 32 20.52 6.08 17.69
N ARG A 33 19.53 6.19 18.59
CA ARG A 33 18.12 5.93 18.27
C ARG A 33 17.54 7.10 17.47
N PHE A 34 17.11 6.86 16.24
CA PHE A 34 16.20 7.81 15.61
C PHE A 34 14.84 7.61 16.23
N ASP A 35 14.32 8.66 16.86
CA ASP A 35 13.14 8.57 17.71
C ASP A 35 11.86 8.50 16.87
N TYR A 36 11.61 7.30 16.32
CA TYR A 36 10.29 6.88 15.86
C TYR A 36 9.30 6.69 17.01
N THR A 37 9.77 6.62 18.26
CA THR A 37 8.83 6.40 19.34
C THR A 37 7.99 7.65 19.48
N LEU A 38 6.67 7.47 19.38
CA LEU A 38 5.61 8.47 19.58
C LEU A 38 5.61 9.03 21.02
N GLN A 39 6.73 8.97 21.73
CA GLN A 39 6.88 9.62 23.02
C GLN A 39 6.86 11.13 22.77
N ASP A 40 6.02 11.81 23.57
CA ASP A 40 6.05 13.25 23.75
C ASP A 40 7.42 13.63 24.29
N ASN A 41 8.37 13.80 23.37
CA ASN A 41 9.71 14.21 23.68
C ASN A 41 9.67 15.72 23.94
N GLU A 42 10.33 16.22 24.99
CA GLU A 42 10.23 17.62 25.44
C GLU A 42 10.56 18.66 24.35
N ASN A 43 11.28 18.24 23.30
CA ASN A 43 11.70 19.08 22.18
C ASN A 43 10.70 19.12 20.99
N ARG A 44 9.56 18.42 21.07
CA ARG A 44 8.59 18.31 19.96
C ARG A 44 7.41 19.28 20.12
N GLU A 45 7.12 20.04 19.06
CA GLU A 45 5.89 20.84 18.97
C GLU A 45 4.77 20.01 18.33
N ASN A 46 3.65 19.84 19.04
CA ASN A 46 2.46 19.13 18.55
C ASN A 46 1.41 20.13 18.03
N TYR A 47 0.85 19.89 16.85
CA TYR A 47 -0.14 20.78 16.23
C TYR A 47 -1.52 20.10 16.18
N LYS A 48 -2.55 20.79 16.70
CA LYS A 48 -3.94 20.30 16.68
C LYS A 48 -4.64 20.50 15.34
N ASN A 49 -4.14 21.41 14.49
CA ASN A 49 -4.64 21.77 13.16
C ASN A 49 -6.17 21.68 13.04
N GLU A 50 -6.87 22.72 13.48
CA GLU A 50 -8.35 22.78 13.47
C GLU A 50 -8.92 23.50 12.25
N ALA A 51 -8.11 23.78 11.23
CA ALA A 51 -8.58 24.49 10.04
C ALA A 51 -9.69 23.70 9.36
N LYS A 52 -10.89 24.27 9.39
CA LYS A 52 -12.01 23.81 8.58
C LYS A 52 -11.74 24.25 7.16
N LEU A 53 -11.31 23.32 6.31
CA LEU A 53 -11.37 23.50 4.86
C LEU A 53 -12.85 23.60 4.50
N VAL A 54 -13.37 24.82 4.49
CA VAL A 54 -14.72 25.11 4.02
C VAL A 54 -14.58 25.40 2.54
N ASP A 55 -15.23 24.58 1.72
CA ASP A 55 -15.32 24.60 0.26
C ASP A 55 -14.25 23.78 -0.49
N TYR A 56 -14.73 23.03 -1.49
CA TYR A 56 -13.93 22.44 -2.59
C TYR A 56 -13.38 23.55 -3.50
N GLY A 57 -12.82 24.58 -2.89
CA GLY A 57 -12.27 25.76 -3.53
C GLY A 57 -10.79 25.59 -3.82
N THR A 58 -10.23 26.66 -4.37
CA THR A 58 -8.81 26.75 -4.71
C THR A 58 -8.07 27.58 -3.68
N ASN A 59 -6.95 27.07 -3.17
CA ASN A 59 -6.17 27.73 -2.12
C ASN A 59 -4.66 27.64 -2.40
N TRP A 60 -3.89 28.56 -1.82
CA TRP A 60 -2.43 28.54 -1.84
C TRP A 60 -1.90 27.87 -0.57
N PHE A 61 -0.98 26.93 -0.73
CA PHE A 61 -0.30 26.26 0.38
C PHE A 61 1.18 26.04 0.05
N PRO A 62 2.07 26.02 1.06
CA PRO A 62 3.46 25.63 0.86
C PRO A 62 3.56 24.24 0.21
N ILE A 63 4.53 24.08 -0.68
CA ILE A 63 4.81 22.82 -1.35
C ILE A 63 6.04 22.13 -0.77
N CYS A 64 6.00 20.80 -0.77
CA CYS A 64 7.14 19.96 -0.44
C CYS A 64 7.16 18.75 -1.38
N GLY A 65 8.24 18.62 -2.15
CA GLY A 65 8.48 17.45 -2.98
C GLY A 65 8.99 16.30 -2.14
N VAL A 66 8.44 15.11 -2.33
CA VAL A 66 8.82 13.92 -1.57
C VAL A 66 8.99 12.71 -2.50
N SER A 67 9.96 11.85 -2.22
CA SER A 67 10.16 10.57 -2.92
C SER A 67 9.15 9.49 -2.49
N ALA A 68 7.92 9.87 -2.16
CA ALA A 68 6.87 8.97 -1.68
C ALA A 68 5.48 9.43 -2.10
N VAL A 69 4.56 8.48 -2.24
CA VAL A 69 3.13 8.77 -2.38
C VAL A 69 2.50 8.72 -0.99
N CYS A 70 1.94 9.84 -0.54
CA CYS A 70 1.25 9.94 0.74
C CYS A 70 -0.26 9.83 0.50
N PHE A 71 -0.92 8.83 1.07
CA PHE A 71 -2.38 8.73 1.05
C PHE A 71 -3.01 9.55 2.19
N PRO A 72 -4.29 9.96 2.07
CA PRO A 72 -5.07 10.41 3.22
C PRO A 72 -5.00 9.42 4.40
N GLU A 73 -4.91 9.96 5.61
CA GLU A 73 -4.72 9.24 6.88
C GLU A 73 -3.38 8.50 7.01
N GLN A 74 -2.45 8.63 6.05
CA GLN A 74 -1.11 8.07 6.15
C GLN A 74 -0.18 9.03 6.90
N GLN A 75 0.56 8.49 7.87
CA GLN A 75 1.67 9.19 8.50
C GLN A 75 2.91 9.14 7.59
N LEU A 76 3.56 10.28 7.43
CA LEU A 76 4.78 10.43 6.66
C LEU A 76 5.86 11.09 7.55
N PRO A 77 6.85 10.34 8.03
CA PRO A 77 8.00 10.90 8.71
C PRO A 77 8.93 11.59 7.69
N MET A 78 9.48 12.73 8.06
CA MET A 78 10.40 13.50 7.25
C MET A 78 11.58 13.99 8.07
N LYS A 79 12.74 14.07 7.41
CA LYS A 79 14.00 14.56 7.95
C LYS A 79 14.59 15.46 6.88
N PHE A 80 14.97 16.67 7.27
CA PHE A 80 15.52 17.68 6.39
C PHE A 80 17.00 17.86 6.69
N ASN A 81 17.73 18.21 5.64
CA ASN A 81 19.14 18.57 5.75
C ASN A 81 19.28 20.06 6.10
N GLU A 82 20.48 20.48 6.52
CA GLU A 82 20.72 21.88 6.92
C GLU A 82 20.47 22.89 5.79
N ASP A 83 20.68 22.48 4.54
CA ASP A 83 20.39 23.27 3.34
C ASP A 83 18.89 23.42 3.04
N GLU A 84 18.04 22.59 3.66
CA GLU A 84 16.58 22.63 3.54
C GLU A 84 15.90 23.36 4.70
N GLN A 85 16.67 24.05 5.56
CA GLN A 85 16.14 24.74 6.73
C GLN A 85 15.05 25.79 6.40
N GLU A 86 15.21 26.53 5.30
CA GLU A 86 14.21 27.51 4.87
C GLU A 86 12.87 26.85 4.50
N LEU A 87 12.92 25.69 3.85
CA LEU A 87 11.73 24.89 3.55
C LEU A 87 11.08 24.42 4.86
N TYR A 88 11.85 23.84 5.77
CA TYR A 88 11.38 23.39 7.08
C TYR A 88 10.64 24.51 7.84
N ASP A 89 11.26 25.69 7.95
CA ASP A 89 10.67 26.84 8.65
C ASP A 89 9.36 27.30 8.01
N ARG A 90 9.25 27.25 6.68
CA ARG A 90 8.03 27.57 5.94
C ARG A 90 6.91 26.58 6.24
N LEU A 91 7.22 25.28 6.30
CA LEU A 91 6.25 24.23 6.64
C LEU A 91 5.74 24.38 8.08
N VAL A 92 6.65 24.67 9.02
CA VAL A 92 6.31 24.93 10.44
C VAL A 92 5.48 26.21 10.59
N ALA A 93 5.82 27.27 9.86
CA ALA A 93 5.04 28.51 9.88
C ALA A 93 3.61 28.28 9.38
N SER A 94 3.44 27.49 8.31
CA SER A 94 2.12 27.06 7.85
C SER A 94 1.38 26.28 8.93
N ALA A 95 2.00 25.27 9.54
CA ALA A 95 1.40 24.48 10.61
C ALA A 95 0.91 25.34 11.80
N ARG A 96 1.72 26.33 12.24
CA ARG A 96 1.34 27.27 13.31
C ARG A 96 0.17 28.16 12.93
N ALA A 97 0.01 28.48 11.65
CA ALA A 97 -1.13 29.22 11.13
C ALA A 97 -2.39 28.35 10.93
N ASN A 98 -2.39 27.10 11.41
CA ASN A 98 -3.37 26.04 11.10
C ASN A 98 -3.44 25.67 9.60
N GLY A 99 -2.38 25.96 8.85
CA GLY A 99 -2.28 25.70 7.42
C GLY A 99 -1.94 24.24 7.09
N PHE A 100 -2.10 23.92 5.81
CA PHE A 100 -1.72 22.64 5.24
C PHE A 100 -0.45 22.77 4.39
N VAL A 101 0.13 21.63 4.06
CA VAL A 101 1.28 21.48 3.16
C VAL A 101 0.88 20.58 2.01
N VAL A 102 1.25 20.95 0.80
CA VAL A 102 1.02 20.13 -0.40
C VAL A 102 2.23 19.23 -0.60
N LEU A 103 2.02 17.93 -0.38
CA LEU A 103 3.01 16.89 -0.67
C LEU A 103 2.79 16.36 -2.07
N PHE A 104 3.83 16.41 -2.91
CA PHE A 104 3.78 15.81 -4.23
C PHE A 104 4.91 14.81 -4.44
N PRO A 105 4.64 13.69 -5.15
CA PRO A 105 5.66 12.71 -5.42
C PRO A 105 6.63 13.25 -6.49
N SER A 106 7.81 13.72 -6.06
CA SER A 106 8.80 14.38 -6.94
C SER A 106 9.39 13.46 -8.00
N ASP A 107 9.34 12.15 -7.76
CA ASP A 107 10.01 11.15 -8.60
C ASP A 107 9.06 10.55 -9.65
N ILE A 108 7.84 11.08 -9.76
CA ILE A 108 6.82 10.64 -10.71
C ILE A 108 6.77 11.62 -11.88
N ARG A 109 7.09 11.13 -13.08
CA ARG A 109 7.18 11.96 -14.30
C ARG A 109 5.88 12.68 -14.62
N GLU A 110 4.74 12.08 -14.33
CA GLU A 110 3.43 12.70 -14.52
C GLU A 110 3.22 13.95 -13.65
N CYS A 111 3.98 14.10 -12.56
CA CYS A 111 3.97 15.28 -11.70
C CYS A 111 4.86 16.43 -12.21
N ASP A 112 5.64 16.21 -13.29
CA ASP A 112 6.43 17.27 -13.92
C ASP A 112 5.57 18.25 -14.73
N THR A 113 4.34 17.86 -15.08
CA THR A 113 3.41 18.65 -15.88
C THR A 113 2.13 18.97 -15.13
N LEU A 114 1.78 20.26 -15.06
CA LEU A 114 0.53 20.70 -14.47
C LEU A 114 -0.66 20.45 -15.42
N PRO A 115 -1.84 20.09 -14.89
CA PRO A 115 -2.12 19.80 -13.48
C PRO A 115 -1.91 18.32 -13.12
N TYR A 116 -1.51 18.03 -11.88
CA TYR A 116 -1.36 16.66 -11.35
C TYR A 116 -1.98 16.52 -9.96
N VAL A 117 -2.14 15.28 -9.49
CA VAL A 117 -2.74 14.97 -8.17
C VAL A 117 -1.65 14.96 -7.11
N ALA A 118 -1.93 15.58 -5.97
CA ALA A 118 -1.06 15.66 -4.81
C ALA A 118 -1.87 15.40 -3.53
N THR A 119 -1.18 15.36 -2.39
CA THR A 119 -1.82 15.15 -1.09
C THR A 119 -1.62 16.35 -0.21
N LEU A 120 -2.74 16.99 0.14
CA LEU A 120 -2.79 18.00 1.17
C LEU A 120 -2.62 17.34 2.53
N SER A 121 -1.59 17.73 3.26
CA SER A 121 -1.16 17.11 4.50
C SER A 121 -1.05 18.13 5.62
N LYS A 122 -1.25 17.71 6.85
CA LYS A 122 -1.06 18.54 8.05
C LYS A 122 0.23 18.12 8.75
N VAL A 123 0.96 19.06 9.32
CA VAL A 123 2.11 18.76 10.19
C VAL A 123 1.55 18.37 11.55
N VAL A 124 1.78 17.13 11.98
CA VAL A 124 1.34 16.63 13.29
C VAL A 124 2.32 17.05 14.37
N GLN A 125 3.61 16.86 14.10
CA GLN A 125 4.67 17.11 15.04
C GLN A 125 5.93 17.61 14.32
N ALA A 126 6.71 18.48 14.96
CA ALA A 126 7.97 18.94 14.43
C ALA A 126 9.05 19.07 15.53
N ASN A 127 10.30 18.78 15.19
CA ASN A 127 11.46 18.93 16.06
C ASN A 127 12.53 19.81 15.35
N PRO A 128 12.66 21.08 15.75
CA PRO A 128 13.61 22.01 15.15
C PRO A 128 15.08 21.64 15.36
N GLN A 129 15.44 20.94 16.44
CA GLN A 129 16.83 20.59 16.74
C GLN A 129 17.37 19.55 15.75
N THR A 130 16.51 18.62 15.36
CA THR A 130 16.85 17.56 14.42
C THR A 130 16.30 17.82 13.03
N LEU A 131 15.70 18.98 12.75
CA LEU A 131 15.03 19.29 11.48
C LEU A 131 14.17 18.11 11.00
N SER A 132 13.30 17.60 11.87
CA SER A 132 12.43 16.46 11.55
C SER A 132 10.98 16.81 11.80
N MET A 133 10.07 16.21 11.02
CA MET A 133 8.64 16.41 11.20
C MET A 133 7.86 15.16 10.85
N GLU A 134 6.67 15.07 11.42
CA GLU A 134 5.68 14.07 11.08
C GLU A 134 4.51 14.77 10.39
N LEU A 135 4.20 14.33 9.19
CA LEU A 135 3.04 14.79 8.42
C LEU A 135 1.97 13.71 8.41
N MET A 136 0.72 14.13 8.22
CA MET A 136 -0.41 13.23 8.01
C MET A 136 -1.19 13.70 6.79
N GLY A 137 -1.37 12.80 5.81
CA GLY A 137 -2.21 13.07 4.64
C GLY A 137 -3.65 13.32 5.06
N VAL A 138 -4.32 14.30 4.45
CA VAL A 138 -5.69 14.69 4.81
C VAL A 138 -6.63 14.60 3.61
N HIS A 139 -6.29 15.27 2.50
CA HIS A 139 -7.11 15.29 1.31
C HIS A 139 -6.28 15.13 0.05
N ARG A 140 -6.87 14.54 -0.97
CA ARG A 140 -6.34 14.67 -2.33
C ARG A 140 -6.60 16.07 -2.84
N CYS A 141 -5.64 16.62 -3.57
CA CYS A 141 -5.79 17.88 -4.25
C CYS A 141 -5.17 17.82 -5.65
N LYS A 142 -5.59 18.72 -6.51
CA LYS A 142 -5.04 18.90 -7.85
C LYS A 142 -4.22 20.18 -7.87
N VAL A 143 -2.94 20.08 -8.18
CA VAL A 143 -2.05 21.23 -8.29
C VAL A 143 -2.27 21.90 -9.64
N LEU A 144 -2.52 23.21 -9.64
CA LEU A 144 -2.89 23.98 -10.82
C LEU A 144 -1.80 24.95 -11.27
N SER A 145 -1.11 25.58 -10.33
CA SER A 145 0.00 26.49 -10.59
C SER A 145 0.94 26.58 -9.39
N TYR A 146 2.13 27.12 -9.62
CA TYR A 146 3.12 27.39 -8.59
C TYR A 146 3.39 28.87 -8.46
N ASN A 147 3.69 29.29 -7.24
CA ASN A 147 4.31 30.56 -6.92
C ASN A 147 5.70 30.26 -6.38
N LEU A 148 6.71 30.35 -7.25
CA LEU A 148 8.10 30.02 -6.92
C LEU A 148 8.73 31.01 -5.94
N GLU A 149 8.25 32.26 -5.89
CA GLU A 149 8.77 33.29 -4.97
C GLU A 149 8.42 32.95 -3.52
N ASN A 150 7.21 32.44 -3.29
CA ASN A 150 6.74 32.05 -1.95
C ASN A 150 6.92 30.55 -1.66
N GLY A 151 7.25 29.75 -2.68
CA GLY A 151 7.27 28.29 -2.59
C GLY A 151 5.91 27.70 -2.24
N GLU A 152 4.87 28.16 -2.93
CA GLU A 152 3.47 27.76 -2.72
C GLU A 152 2.87 27.15 -4.00
N ALA A 153 1.88 26.28 -3.85
CA ALA A 153 1.06 25.76 -4.93
C ALA A 153 -0.38 26.25 -4.77
N PHE A 154 -0.97 26.61 -5.89
CA PHE A 154 -2.40 26.79 -6.01
C PHE A 154 -3.04 25.43 -6.27
N VAL A 155 -3.88 24.98 -5.34
CA VAL A 155 -4.48 23.64 -5.40
C VAL A 155 -5.99 23.70 -5.33
N GLN A 156 -6.64 22.77 -6.04
CA GLN A 156 -8.07 22.49 -5.93
C GLN A 156 -8.27 21.22 -5.11
N LEU A 157 -9.09 21.27 -4.06
CA LEU A 157 -9.45 20.06 -3.31
C LEU A 157 -10.30 19.13 -4.16
N LEU A 158 -9.97 17.84 -4.13
CA LEU A 158 -10.73 16.81 -4.84
C LEU A 158 -11.78 16.20 -3.91
N PRO A 159 -13.02 15.99 -4.39
CA PRO A 159 -14.04 15.31 -3.60
C PRO A 159 -13.72 13.83 -3.41
N GLU A 160 -14.11 13.30 -2.25
CA GLU A 160 -14.15 11.86 -2.04
C GLU A 160 -15.54 11.35 -2.39
N VAL A 161 -15.63 10.60 -3.49
CA VAL A 161 -16.90 10.09 -4.01
C VAL A 161 -17.07 8.63 -3.59
N GLU A 162 -18.18 8.33 -2.94
CA GLU A 162 -18.63 6.94 -2.76
C GLU A 162 -19.81 6.69 -3.69
N ILE A 163 -19.70 5.68 -4.55
CA ILE A 163 -20.78 5.26 -5.44
C ILE A 163 -21.70 4.34 -4.62
N PRO A 164 -22.94 4.77 -4.30
CA PRO A 164 -23.83 3.99 -3.47
C PRO A 164 -24.40 2.80 -4.26
N ALA A 165 -24.67 1.70 -3.56
CA ALA A 165 -25.29 0.52 -4.15
C ALA A 165 -26.63 0.86 -4.81
N LEU A 166 -26.68 0.75 -6.15
CA LEU A 166 -27.83 1.11 -6.98
C LEU A 166 -29.09 0.32 -6.57
N LEU A 167 -28.93 -0.97 -6.28
CA LEU A 167 -30.03 -1.88 -5.98
C LEU A 167 -30.96 -1.35 -4.87
N SER A 168 -30.38 -0.90 -3.75
CA SER A 168 -31.15 -0.47 -2.57
C SER A 168 -32.07 0.73 -2.84
N LYS A 169 -31.69 1.61 -3.77
CA LYS A 169 -32.44 2.82 -4.13
C LYS A 169 -33.64 2.52 -5.03
N HIS A 170 -33.60 1.41 -5.75
CA HIS A 170 -34.61 1.04 -6.74
C HIS A 170 -35.61 -0.01 -6.24
N LEU A 171 -35.51 -0.40 -4.98
CA LEU A 171 -36.34 -1.45 -4.39
C LEU A 171 -37.53 -0.88 -3.60
N PRO A 172 -38.78 -1.31 -3.92
CA PRO A 172 -39.95 -0.99 -3.12
C PRO A 172 -39.85 -1.55 -1.69
N LYS A 173 -40.42 -0.86 -0.69
CA LYS A 173 -40.34 -1.26 0.73
C LYS A 173 -40.82 -2.70 1.01
N TYR A 174 -41.81 -3.20 0.26
CA TYR A 174 -42.33 -4.56 0.44
C TYR A 174 -41.34 -5.66 0.01
N SER A 175 -40.38 -5.34 -0.87
CA SER A 175 -39.38 -6.29 -1.38
C SER A 175 -38.24 -6.56 -0.39
N ARG A 176 -38.26 -5.98 0.81
CA ARG A 176 -37.20 -6.16 1.83
C ARG A 176 -36.91 -7.62 2.17
N ARG A 177 -37.95 -8.46 2.21
CA ARG A 177 -37.84 -9.89 2.54
C ARG A 177 -37.45 -10.78 1.36
N TYR A 178 -37.43 -10.24 0.15
CA TYR A 178 -37.05 -11.01 -1.04
C TYR A 178 -35.56 -11.39 -0.99
N SER A 179 -35.22 -12.50 -1.64
CA SER A 179 -33.84 -12.90 -1.88
C SER A 179 -33.10 -11.85 -2.72
N MET A 180 -31.76 -11.86 -2.71
CA MET A 180 -30.97 -10.93 -3.52
C MET A 180 -31.19 -11.12 -5.03
N TYR A 181 -31.50 -12.34 -5.46
CA TYR A 181 -31.87 -12.61 -6.85
C TYR A 181 -33.19 -11.93 -7.22
N GLU A 182 -34.24 -12.16 -6.43
CA GLU A 182 -35.56 -11.56 -6.68
C GLU A 182 -35.53 -10.03 -6.59
N LYS A 183 -34.77 -9.48 -5.65
CA LYS A 183 -34.50 -8.04 -5.54
C LYS A 183 -33.90 -7.49 -6.84
N ARG A 184 -32.81 -8.09 -7.33
CA ARG A 184 -32.16 -7.65 -8.58
C ARG A 184 -33.07 -7.82 -9.79
N SER A 185 -33.81 -8.92 -9.89
CA SER A 185 -34.78 -9.18 -10.96
C SER A 185 -35.88 -8.11 -10.97
N LEU A 186 -36.42 -7.79 -9.79
CA LEU A 186 -37.43 -6.74 -9.65
C LEU A 186 -36.87 -5.36 -10.03
N ALA A 187 -35.69 -5.00 -9.53
CA ALA A 187 -35.05 -3.73 -9.85
C ALA A 187 -34.71 -3.61 -11.35
N THR A 188 -34.27 -4.70 -11.99
CA THR A 188 -34.07 -4.79 -13.45
C THR A 188 -35.37 -4.46 -14.19
N ARG A 189 -36.49 -5.10 -13.81
CA ARG A 189 -37.80 -4.82 -14.41
C ARG A 189 -38.30 -3.40 -14.19
N ILE A 190 -37.99 -2.78 -13.05
CA ILE A 190 -38.44 -1.43 -12.71
C ILE A 190 -37.60 -0.36 -13.43
N THR A 191 -36.29 -0.56 -13.51
CA THR A 191 -35.34 0.49 -13.95
C THR A 191 -34.84 0.30 -15.37
N GLY A 192 -34.88 -0.92 -15.90
CA GLY A 192 -34.23 -1.30 -17.15
C GLY A 192 -32.70 -1.50 -17.02
N TYR A 193 -32.10 -1.35 -15.83
CA TYR A 193 -30.69 -1.65 -15.64
C TYR A 193 -30.41 -3.15 -15.80
N PRO A 194 -29.30 -3.55 -16.43
CA PRO A 194 -28.90 -4.95 -16.50
C PRO A 194 -28.81 -5.59 -15.11
N PHE A 195 -29.24 -6.85 -15.00
CA PHE A 195 -29.30 -7.59 -13.74
C PHE A 195 -27.96 -7.61 -13.00
N ASP A 196 -26.86 -7.74 -13.74
CA ASP A 196 -25.51 -7.81 -13.17
C ASP A 196 -24.95 -6.45 -12.75
N SER A 197 -25.35 -5.35 -13.39
CA SER A 197 -24.96 -3.99 -12.98
C SER A 197 -25.56 -3.59 -11.62
N LEU A 198 -26.57 -4.32 -11.14
CA LEU A 198 -27.21 -4.12 -9.84
C LEU A 198 -26.54 -4.93 -8.71
N ARG A 199 -25.44 -5.64 -8.98
CA ARG A 199 -24.62 -6.28 -7.95
C ARG A 199 -23.91 -5.22 -7.11
N ASP A 200 -23.77 -5.47 -5.81
CA ASP A 200 -22.90 -4.66 -4.95
C ASP A 200 -21.44 -5.09 -5.16
N ILE A 201 -20.89 -4.71 -6.32
CA ILE A 201 -19.54 -5.10 -6.75
C ILE A 201 -18.51 -4.61 -5.75
N SER A 202 -18.68 -3.40 -5.22
CA SER A 202 -17.69 -2.76 -4.35
C SER A 202 -17.59 -3.42 -2.98
N ARG A 203 -18.71 -3.87 -2.40
CA ARG A 203 -18.67 -4.65 -1.15
C ARG A 203 -17.99 -6.00 -1.36
N ASN A 204 -18.33 -6.71 -2.45
CA ASN A 204 -17.70 -8.00 -2.76
C ASN A 204 -16.19 -7.83 -3.00
N GLN A 205 -15.77 -6.77 -3.69
CA GLN A 205 -14.36 -6.47 -3.90
C GLN A 205 -13.65 -6.10 -2.59
N ALA A 206 -14.30 -5.36 -1.69
CA ALA A 206 -13.76 -5.05 -0.38
C ALA A 206 -13.57 -6.31 0.48
N GLU A 207 -14.56 -7.20 0.49
CA GLU A 207 -14.48 -8.50 1.16
C GLU A 207 -13.37 -9.38 0.55
N GLN A 208 -13.21 -9.38 -0.77
CA GLN A 208 -12.10 -10.07 -1.42
C GLN A 208 -10.75 -9.48 -1.00
N CYS A 209 -10.59 -8.15 -0.96
CA CYS A 209 -9.39 -7.51 -0.44
C CYS A 209 -9.08 -7.97 1.00
N CYS A 210 -10.11 -8.10 1.85
CA CYS A 210 -9.93 -8.63 3.19
C CYS A 210 -9.41 -10.07 3.17
N LEU A 211 -9.93 -10.93 2.28
CA LEU A 211 -9.47 -12.31 2.16
C LEU A 211 -8.01 -12.39 1.73
N GLU A 212 -7.63 -11.68 0.65
CA GLU A 212 -6.26 -11.70 0.12
C GLU A 212 -5.25 -11.16 1.15
N LEU A 213 -5.62 -10.12 1.90
CA LEU A 213 -4.73 -9.46 2.84
C LEU A 213 -4.82 -10.04 4.27
N ASN A 214 -5.71 -11.00 4.52
CA ASN A 214 -5.97 -11.53 5.86
C ASN A 214 -4.69 -12.08 6.49
N GLY A 215 -3.95 -12.90 5.73
CA GLY A 215 -2.70 -13.51 6.21
C GLY A 215 -1.64 -12.48 6.61
N MET A 216 -1.63 -11.31 5.96
CA MET A 216 -0.63 -10.27 6.18
C MET A 216 -1.03 -9.25 7.26
N ILE A 217 -2.30 -8.85 7.31
CA ILE A 217 -2.79 -7.74 8.15
C ILE A 217 -3.50 -8.26 9.40
N GLY A 218 -4.17 -9.40 9.30
CA GLY A 218 -5.10 -9.91 10.30
C GLY A 218 -6.54 -9.43 10.09
N GLU A 219 -7.47 -10.36 10.27
CA GLU A 219 -8.90 -10.15 10.01
C GLU A 219 -9.49 -9.00 10.82
N GLU A 220 -9.13 -8.90 12.10
CA GLU A 220 -9.73 -7.93 13.02
C GLU A 220 -9.43 -6.48 12.59
N VAL A 221 -8.19 -6.20 12.20
CA VAL A 221 -7.76 -4.88 11.71
C VAL A 221 -8.44 -4.53 10.39
N LEU A 222 -8.55 -5.50 9.48
CA LEU A 222 -9.24 -5.34 8.21
C LEU A 222 -10.73 -5.01 8.39
N GLN A 223 -11.41 -5.73 9.29
CA GLN A 223 -12.82 -5.48 9.59
C GLN A 223 -13.03 -4.13 10.29
N GLN A 224 -12.14 -3.75 11.22
CA GLN A 224 -12.18 -2.43 11.84
C GLN A 224 -12.02 -1.31 10.80
N ALA A 225 -11.09 -1.45 9.85
CA ALA A 225 -10.90 -0.49 8.77
C ALA A 225 -12.14 -0.43 7.86
N LEU A 226 -12.73 -1.57 7.50
CA LEU A 226 -13.93 -1.63 6.66
C LEU A 226 -15.14 -0.97 7.33
N ASN A 227 -15.28 -1.16 8.64
CA ASN A 227 -16.36 -0.56 9.44
C ASN A 227 -16.28 0.98 9.54
N ARG A 228 -15.11 1.59 9.28
CA ARG A 228 -14.96 3.05 9.21
C ARG A 228 -15.50 3.66 7.91
N GLY A 229 -15.86 2.84 6.92
CA GLY A 229 -16.42 3.26 5.63
C GLY A 229 -15.50 2.94 4.45
N LEU A 230 -16.08 2.92 3.24
CA LEU A 230 -15.35 2.50 2.03
C LEU A 230 -14.22 3.47 1.66
N THR A 231 -14.41 4.77 1.85
CA THR A 231 -13.37 5.77 1.60
C THR A 231 -12.14 5.51 2.46
N TYR A 232 -12.34 5.38 3.78
CA TYR A 232 -11.24 5.08 4.70
C TYR A 232 -10.58 3.75 4.36
N PHE A 233 -11.39 2.70 4.17
CA PHE A 233 -10.90 1.37 3.82
C PHE A 233 -10.07 1.37 2.53
N SER A 234 -10.52 2.09 1.49
CA SER A 234 -9.82 2.16 0.20
C SER A 234 -8.42 2.77 0.32
N TYR A 235 -8.24 3.79 1.17
CA TYR A 235 -6.93 4.36 1.45
C TYR A 235 -6.09 3.44 2.33
N PHE A 236 -6.71 2.87 3.36
CA PHE A 236 -6.06 1.92 4.25
C PHE A 236 -5.44 0.76 3.46
N ILE A 237 -6.22 0.06 2.62
CA ILE A 237 -5.68 -1.06 1.82
C ILE A 237 -4.63 -0.59 0.81
N SER A 238 -4.79 0.59 0.20
CA SER A 238 -3.81 1.15 -0.75
C SER A 238 -2.45 1.36 -0.09
N GLN A 239 -2.43 1.73 1.20
CA GLN A 239 -1.21 1.84 1.98
C GLN A 239 -0.58 0.47 2.28
N GLN A 240 -1.38 -0.59 2.43
CA GLN A 240 -0.88 -1.93 2.75
C GLN A 240 -0.40 -2.73 1.54
N ILE A 241 -0.82 -2.34 0.33
CA ILE A 241 -0.33 -2.95 -0.91
C ILE A 241 1.14 -2.57 -1.08
N PHE A 242 1.99 -3.58 -1.13
CA PHE A 242 3.39 -3.39 -1.48
C PHE A 242 3.54 -3.48 -2.99
N SER A 243 3.56 -2.32 -3.64
CA SER A 243 3.65 -2.16 -5.10
C SER A 243 4.66 -1.05 -5.45
N ASN A 244 4.88 -0.80 -6.74
CA ASN A 244 5.73 0.31 -7.19
C ASN A 244 5.05 1.68 -6.98
N ARG A 245 5.81 2.77 -7.13
CA ARG A 245 5.30 4.14 -6.86
C ARG A 245 4.25 4.56 -7.89
N GLU A 246 4.37 4.13 -9.13
CA GLU A 246 3.44 4.42 -10.21
C GLU A 246 2.06 3.80 -9.94
N THR A 247 2.04 2.59 -9.37
CA THR A 247 0.84 1.91 -8.91
C THR A 247 0.21 2.64 -7.73
N GLU A 248 0.99 3.01 -6.71
CA GLU A 248 0.48 3.81 -5.57
C GLU A 248 -0.11 5.14 -6.03
N TYR A 249 0.56 5.83 -6.95
CA TYR A 249 0.07 7.08 -7.50
C TYR A 249 -1.19 6.89 -8.34
N SER A 250 -1.29 5.76 -9.08
CA SER A 250 -2.52 5.40 -9.78
C SER A 250 -3.68 5.19 -8.82
N LEU A 251 -3.46 4.52 -7.67
CA LEU A 251 -4.46 4.38 -6.61
C LEU A 251 -4.84 5.72 -5.97
N LEU A 252 -3.88 6.65 -5.81
CA LEU A 252 -4.16 7.99 -5.31
C LEU A 252 -5.02 8.80 -6.29
N LYS A 253 -4.82 8.63 -7.60
CA LYS A 253 -5.60 9.33 -8.64
C LYS A 253 -7.06 8.90 -8.69
N GLU A 254 -7.39 7.69 -8.24
CA GLU A 254 -8.76 7.19 -8.28
C GLU A 254 -9.74 8.12 -7.56
N ASP A 255 -10.81 8.51 -8.26
CA ASP A 255 -11.76 9.51 -7.77
C ASP A 255 -12.74 8.97 -6.74
N SER A 256 -13.09 7.68 -6.86
CA SER A 256 -14.05 7.03 -5.97
C SER A 256 -13.41 5.95 -5.12
N ALA A 257 -13.96 5.74 -3.92
CA ALA A 257 -13.55 4.62 -3.07
C ALA A 257 -13.75 3.27 -3.77
N ASN A 258 -14.83 3.15 -4.55
CA ASN A 258 -15.21 1.93 -5.28
C ASN A 258 -14.17 1.56 -6.34
N THR A 259 -13.78 2.51 -7.19
CA THR A 259 -12.76 2.27 -8.22
C THR A 259 -11.38 2.04 -7.61
N ARG A 260 -11.07 2.74 -6.51
CA ARG A 260 -9.83 2.53 -5.76
C ARG A 260 -9.74 1.14 -5.14
N ILE A 261 -10.83 0.61 -4.56
CA ILE A 261 -10.89 -0.77 -4.04
C ILE A 261 -10.75 -1.78 -5.18
N ALA A 262 -11.42 -1.56 -6.32
CA ALA A 262 -11.30 -2.43 -7.49
C ALA A 262 -9.87 -2.48 -8.02
N ALA A 263 -9.22 -1.31 -8.15
CA ALA A 263 -7.83 -1.20 -8.56
C ALA A 263 -6.88 -1.83 -7.53
N ALA A 264 -7.09 -1.57 -6.24
CA ALA A 264 -6.33 -2.15 -5.14
C ALA A 264 -6.37 -3.68 -5.18
N LEU A 265 -7.54 -4.28 -5.37
CA LEU A 265 -7.71 -5.74 -5.46
C LEU A 265 -6.85 -6.38 -6.56
N LYS A 266 -6.65 -5.69 -7.69
CA LYS A 266 -5.77 -6.17 -8.76
C LYS A 266 -4.32 -6.29 -8.31
N TYR A 267 -3.88 -5.43 -7.39
CA TYR A 267 -2.51 -5.37 -6.88
C TYR A 267 -2.32 -6.11 -5.55
N CYS A 268 -3.38 -6.52 -4.86
CA CYS A 268 -3.28 -7.33 -3.63
C CYS A 268 -2.82 -8.78 -3.88
N LYS A 269 -2.94 -9.27 -5.12
CA LYS A 269 -2.67 -10.67 -5.52
C LYS A 269 -1.20 -11.01 -5.75
N VAL A 270 -0.27 -10.17 -5.27
CA VAL A 270 1.17 -10.42 -5.41
C VAL A 270 1.49 -11.76 -4.75
N SER A 271 2.44 -12.51 -5.29
CA SER A 271 2.83 -13.83 -4.75
C SER A 271 4.32 -13.92 -4.48
N ILE A 272 5.15 -13.25 -5.30
CA ILE A 272 6.61 -13.39 -5.26
C ILE A 272 7.29 -12.02 -5.44
N GLY A 273 8.23 -11.71 -4.55
CA GLY A 273 9.17 -10.61 -4.68
C GLY A 273 10.46 -11.08 -5.34
N LYS A 274 10.82 -10.49 -6.50
CA LYS A 274 12.08 -10.77 -7.23
C LYS A 274 12.98 -9.55 -7.21
N CYS A 275 14.30 -9.72 -7.27
CA CYS A 275 15.25 -8.62 -7.39
C CYS A 275 14.92 -7.77 -8.62
N ARG A 276 14.84 -6.44 -8.44
CA ARG A 276 14.47 -5.51 -9.51
C ARG A 276 15.40 -5.55 -10.73
N ARG A 277 16.68 -5.90 -10.51
CA ARG A 277 17.74 -5.85 -11.53
C ARG A 277 17.99 -7.18 -12.24
N CYS A 278 18.04 -8.29 -11.50
CA CYS A 278 18.40 -9.60 -12.05
C CYS A 278 17.29 -10.66 -11.95
N PHE A 279 16.13 -10.29 -11.42
CA PHE A 279 14.95 -11.17 -11.28
C PHE A 279 15.14 -12.41 -10.40
N ALA A 280 16.25 -12.51 -9.65
CA ALA A 280 16.44 -13.55 -8.66
C ALA A 280 15.30 -13.50 -7.62
N PRO A 281 14.67 -14.63 -7.27
CA PRO A 281 13.60 -14.65 -6.26
C PRO A 281 14.16 -14.24 -4.90
N ILE A 282 13.50 -13.32 -4.21
CA ILE A 282 13.93 -12.83 -2.89
C ILE A 282 13.02 -13.39 -1.81
N PHE A 283 11.70 -13.30 -1.99
CA PHE A 283 10.76 -13.79 -0.99
C PHE A 283 9.41 -14.19 -1.58
N LEU A 284 8.66 -14.97 -0.81
CA LEU A 284 7.26 -15.32 -1.04
C LEU A 284 6.38 -14.57 -0.04
N ASN A 285 5.12 -14.33 -0.41
CA ASN A 285 4.17 -13.62 0.45
C ASN A 285 3.97 -14.24 1.83
N GLU A 286 4.11 -15.56 1.96
CA GLU A 286 4.01 -16.28 3.24
C GLU A 286 5.01 -15.81 4.29
N ASN A 287 6.13 -15.21 3.85
CA ASN A 287 7.14 -14.68 4.76
C ASN A 287 6.82 -13.25 5.21
N ILE A 288 5.81 -12.59 4.64
CA ILE A 288 5.46 -11.23 5.03
C ILE A 288 4.94 -11.26 6.46
N MET A 289 5.50 -10.40 7.29
CA MET A 289 5.16 -10.28 8.70
C MET A 289 4.87 -8.84 9.08
N ARG A 290 4.36 -8.62 10.29
CA ARG A 290 4.17 -7.30 10.87
C ARG A 290 4.67 -7.25 12.29
N LEU A 291 5.19 -6.09 12.66
CA LEU A 291 5.44 -5.73 14.04
C LEU A 291 4.29 -4.85 14.53
N PRO A 292 3.82 -5.04 15.78
CA PRO A 292 2.75 -4.21 16.35
C PRO A 292 3.10 -2.71 16.29
N GLU A 293 2.11 -1.88 15.94
CA GLU A 293 2.21 -0.41 15.98
C GLU A 293 3.34 0.19 15.13
N GLN A 294 3.83 -0.53 14.10
CA GLN A 294 4.85 -0.03 13.17
C GLN A 294 4.24 0.36 11.83
N THR A 295 4.63 1.53 11.33
CA THR A 295 4.30 1.96 9.96
C THR A 295 5.26 1.29 8.97
N MET A 296 4.85 1.19 7.70
CA MET A 296 5.72 0.69 6.63
C MET A 296 6.63 1.77 6.05
N THR A 297 6.44 3.04 6.44
CA THR A 297 7.11 4.20 5.84
C THR A 297 8.05 4.82 6.84
N HIS A 298 9.34 4.80 6.52
CA HIS A 298 10.40 5.36 7.32
C HIS A 298 11.19 6.40 6.53
N VAL A 299 12.03 7.16 7.19
CA VAL A 299 12.97 8.13 6.63
C VAL A 299 14.34 7.74 7.18
N ASN A 300 15.38 7.86 6.38
CA ASN A 300 16.75 7.63 6.85
C ASN A 300 17.41 8.93 7.32
N ALA A 301 18.64 8.82 7.84
CA ALA A 301 19.41 9.95 8.34
C ALA A 301 19.65 11.08 7.32
N HIS A 302 19.56 10.75 6.03
CA HIS A 302 19.81 11.65 4.91
C HIS A 302 18.51 12.23 4.30
N GLY A 303 17.35 12.00 4.93
CA GLY A 303 16.07 12.53 4.47
C GLY A 303 15.33 11.69 3.43
N PHE A 304 15.88 10.55 3.00
CA PHE A 304 15.19 9.68 2.05
C PHE A 304 14.10 8.87 2.73
N VAL A 305 12.88 8.97 2.19
CA VAL A 305 11.73 8.18 2.63
C VAL A 305 11.79 6.80 1.97
N HIS A 306 11.69 5.75 2.79
CA HIS A 306 11.67 4.34 2.39
C HIS A 306 10.35 3.72 2.82
N LYS A 307 9.63 3.13 1.86
CA LYS A 307 8.55 2.19 2.19
C LYS A 307 9.11 0.78 2.17
N ILE A 308 9.06 0.10 3.31
CA ILE A 308 9.56 -1.25 3.47
C ILE A 308 8.44 -2.24 3.77
N THR A 309 8.67 -3.49 3.40
CA THR A 309 7.88 -4.62 3.88
C THR A 309 8.72 -5.50 4.77
N LEU A 310 8.14 -5.91 5.89
CA LEU A 310 8.79 -6.77 6.85
C LEU A 310 8.60 -8.23 6.49
N LEU A 311 9.68 -9.00 6.54
CA LEU A 311 9.73 -10.40 6.16
C LEU A 311 10.43 -11.21 7.23
N SER A 312 9.90 -12.39 7.56
CA SER A 312 10.53 -13.33 8.48
C SER A 312 11.74 -14.03 7.86
N SER A 313 11.71 -14.23 6.53
CA SER A 313 12.75 -14.93 5.78
C SER A 313 12.84 -14.43 4.34
N ILE A 314 14.06 -14.39 3.80
CA ILE A 314 14.38 -14.04 2.41
C ILE A 314 15.49 -14.96 1.87
N THR A 315 15.65 -15.00 0.56
CA THR A 315 16.66 -15.79 -0.17
C THR A 315 17.46 -14.90 -1.13
N ASN A 316 18.56 -15.42 -1.67
CA ASN A 316 19.40 -14.75 -2.68
C ASN A 316 19.92 -13.36 -2.28
N TYR A 317 20.28 -13.21 -1.00
CA TYR A 317 20.86 -12.00 -0.44
C TYR A 317 22.23 -12.26 0.19
N VAL A 318 23.01 -11.19 0.38
CA VAL A 318 24.26 -11.17 1.13
C VAL A 318 24.30 -9.91 2.00
N ARG A 319 24.94 -10.01 3.18
CA ARG A 319 25.22 -8.87 4.06
C ARG A 319 26.34 -8.03 3.46
N ALA A 320 26.10 -6.74 3.29
CA ALA A 320 27.02 -5.78 2.68
C ALA A 320 27.62 -4.78 3.68
N SER A 321 27.19 -4.80 4.94
CA SER A 321 27.73 -3.96 6.02
C SER A 321 27.90 -4.74 7.32
N ALA A 322 28.61 -4.16 8.27
CA ALA A 322 28.54 -4.58 9.66
C ALA A 322 27.18 -4.21 10.29
N PRO A 323 26.76 -4.86 11.39
CA PRO A 323 25.58 -4.46 12.16
C PRO A 323 25.74 -3.04 12.72
N SER A 324 24.67 -2.24 12.68
CA SER A 324 24.65 -0.90 13.25
C SER A 324 23.32 -0.61 13.96
N TYR A 325 23.40 0.07 15.10
CA TYR A 325 22.23 0.65 15.77
C TYR A 325 21.96 2.09 15.34
N GLU A 326 22.85 2.67 14.53
CA GLU A 326 22.77 4.06 14.08
C GLU A 326 21.47 4.30 13.30
N PHE A 327 20.63 5.20 13.78
CA PHE A 327 19.39 5.56 13.11
C PHE A 327 18.45 4.37 12.87
N THR A 328 18.47 3.37 13.76
CA THR A 328 17.58 2.21 13.59
C THR A 328 16.10 2.62 13.65
N TRP A 329 15.30 2.08 12.72
CA TRP A 329 13.85 2.27 12.69
C TRP A 329 13.12 1.41 13.71
N PHE A 330 13.76 0.32 14.14
CA PHE A 330 13.21 -0.63 15.09
C PHE A 330 14.07 -0.58 16.35
N PRO A 331 13.63 0.08 17.42
CA PRO A 331 14.38 0.17 18.66
C PRO A 331 14.80 -1.22 19.17
N ASP A 332 16.03 -1.31 19.66
CA ASP A 332 16.66 -2.56 20.13
C ASP A 332 17.02 -3.57 19.03
N TYR A 333 16.88 -3.20 17.75
CA TYR A 333 17.41 -3.95 16.62
C TYR A 333 18.58 -3.23 15.95
N ALA A 334 19.69 -3.94 15.76
CA ALA A 334 20.74 -3.52 14.85
C ALA A 334 20.33 -3.87 13.41
N TRP A 335 20.61 -2.99 12.45
CA TRP A 335 20.40 -3.27 11.04
C TRP A 335 21.71 -3.57 10.32
N ILE A 336 21.62 -4.40 9.28
CA ILE A 336 22.67 -4.70 8.33
C ILE A 336 22.14 -4.42 6.92
N ILE A 337 22.90 -3.70 6.09
CA ILE A 337 22.57 -3.53 4.67
C ILE A 337 22.65 -4.88 3.97
N ILE A 338 21.60 -5.24 3.25
CA ILE A 338 21.57 -6.46 2.44
C ILE A 338 21.46 -6.14 0.95
N GLN A 339 22.15 -6.94 0.14
CA GLN A 339 22.21 -6.80 -1.31
C GLN A 339 21.88 -8.13 -1.98
N CYS A 340 21.40 -8.07 -3.23
CA CYS A 340 21.18 -9.26 -4.02
C CYS A 340 22.51 -9.95 -4.34
N VAL A 341 22.60 -11.26 -4.07
CA VAL A 341 23.81 -12.04 -4.32
C VAL A 341 24.25 -12.04 -5.80
N GLY A 342 23.28 -11.96 -6.73
CA GLY A 342 23.56 -12.04 -8.17
C GLY A 342 24.00 -10.72 -8.82
N CYS A 343 23.58 -9.57 -8.29
CA CYS A 343 23.81 -8.28 -8.96
C CYS A 343 24.22 -7.12 -8.03
N HIS A 344 24.37 -7.40 -6.74
CA HIS A 344 24.74 -6.45 -5.68
C HIS A 344 23.80 -5.23 -5.54
N GLN A 345 22.59 -5.29 -6.12
CA GLN A 345 21.56 -4.28 -5.92
C GLN A 345 21.13 -4.25 -4.44
N HIS A 346 21.00 -3.05 -3.87
CA HIS A 346 20.46 -2.87 -2.52
C HIS A 346 19.03 -3.38 -2.41
N LEU A 347 18.79 -4.35 -1.52
CA LEU A 347 17.48 -4.95 -1.28
C LEU A 347 16.78 -4.33 -0.07
N GLY A 348 17.53 -3.87 0.93
CA GLY A 348 17.01 -3.35 2.19
C GLY A 348 17.92 -3.71 3.34
N TRP A 349 17.32 -4.07 4.48
CA TRP A 349 18.04 -4.32 5.72
C TRP A 349 17.64 -5.63 6.39
N GLU A 350 18.60 -6.32 7.00
CA GLU A 350 18.36 -7.35 8.00
C GLU A 350 18.41 -6.71 9.39
N TYR A 351 17.40 -6.96 10.21
CA TYR A 351 17.32 -6.49 11.59
C TYR A 351 17.55 -7.65 12.55
N MET A 352 18.39 -7.43 13.56
CA MET A 352 18.73 -8.44 14.57
C MET A 352 18.64 -7.85 15.98
N SER A 353 18.07 -8.62 16.91
CA SER A 353 18.02 -8.27 18.33
C SER A 353 18.41 -9.48 19.19
N MET A 354 19.11 -9.20 20.29
CA MET A 354 19.37 -10.17 21.34
C MET A 354 18.27 -10.21 22.42
N THR A 355 17.42 -9.18 22.47
CA THR A 355 16.52 -8.93 23.60
C THR A 355 15.05 -8.88 23.21
N ARG A 356 14.75 -8.82 21.90
CA ARG A 356 13.41 -8.74 21.34
C ARG A 356 13.09 -9.98 20.50
N GLU A 357 11.80 -10.28 20.44
CA GLU A 357 11.25 -11.22 19.46
C GLU A 357 10.51 -10.45 18.36
N PRO A 358 10.62 -10.87 17.07
CA PRO A 358 11.50 -11.95 16.61
C PRO A 358 12.98 -11.58 16.72
N GLN A 359 13.88 -12.51 17.02
CA GLN A 359 15.33 -12.22 17.10
C GLN A 359 15.89 -11.65 15.79
N ARG A 360 15.25 -11.94 14.67
CA ARG A 360 15.66 -11.47 13.34
C ARG A 360 14.46 -11.31 12.42
N PHE A 361 14.52 -10.31 11.56
CA PHE A 361 13.61 -10.14 10.43
C PHE A 361 14.29 -9.26 9.36
N PHE A 362 13.62 -9.04 8.23
CA PHE A 362 14.13 -8.26 7.11
C PHE A 362 13.17 -7.13 6.77
N GLY A 363 13.69 -5.93 6.53
CA GLY A 363 12.96 -4.81 5.95
C GLY A 363 13.38 -4.62 4.50
N ILE A 364 12.58 -5.11 3.55
CA ILE A 364 12.88 -5.00 2.12
C ILE A 364 12.32 -3.69 1.58
N GLN A 365 13.18 -2.86 0.98
CA GLN A 365 12.75 -1.64 0.31
C GLN A 365 12.13 -1.97 -1.04
N ARG A 366 11.08 -1.23 -1.35
CA ARG A 366 10.32 -1.37 -2.59
C ARG A 366 11.19 -1.29 -3.84
N GLU A 367 12.14 -0.37 -3.87
CA GLU A 367 13.01 -0.09 -5.02
C GLU A 367 14.00 -1.22 -5.31
N GLY A 368 14.29 -2.08 -4.33
CA GLY A 368 15.17 -3.23 -4.47
C GLY A 368 14.53 -4.43 -5.16
N VAL A 369 13.19 -4.48 -5.19
CA VAL A 369 12.43 -5.62 -5.67
C VAL A 369 11.37 -5.22 -6.69
N GLN A 370 10.89 -6.18 -7.45
CA GLN A 370 9.66 -6.09 -8.22
C GLN A 370 8.74 -7.24 -7.86
N PHE A 371 7.45 -6.99 -8.04
CA PHE A 371 6.40 -7.93 -7.71
C PHE A 371 5.92 -8.60 -8.97
N GLU A 372 5.70 -9.91 -8.84
CA GLU A 372 5.02 -10.70 -9.84
C GLU A 372 3.78 -11.28 -9.18
N ASN A 373 2.63 -11.10 -9.84
CA ASN A 373 1.42 -11.80 -9.47
C ASN A 373 1.54 -13.25 -9.98
N ASP A 374 1.00 -14.21 -9.24
CA ASP A 374 0.86 -15.58 -9.76
C ASP A 374 -0.32 -15.59 -10.75
N ASP A 375 -0.09 -15.12 -11.97
CA ASP A 375 -1.11 -15.04 -13.01
C ASP A 375 -1.54 -16.43 -13.54
N GLY A 376 -1.06 -17.53 -12.93
CA GLY A 376 -1.39 -18.91 -13.29
C GLY A 376 -2.88 -19.28 -13.24
N ASN A 377 -3.77 -18.41 -12.75
CA ASN A 377 -5.21 -18.64 -12.69
C ASN A 377 -6.06 -17.78 -13.63
N ILE A 378 -5.50 -16.82 -14.37
CA ILE A 378 -6.29 -16.00 -15.32
C ILE A 378 -6.64 -16.83 -16.57
N TYR A 379 -5.74 -17.71 -17.03
CA TYR A 379 -5.98 -18.60 -18.16
C TYR A 379 -6.93 -19.77 -17.88
N GLN A 380 -7.26 -20.06 -16.61
CA GLN A 380 -8.28 -21.07 -16.30
C GLN A 380 -9.70 -20.49 -16.30
N GLN A 381 -9.87 -19.20 -16.01
CA GLN A 381 -11.19 -18.56 -16.06
C GLN A 381 -11.67 -18.28 -17.49
N GLU A 382 -10.76 -18.01 -18.43
CA GLU A 382 -11.10 -17.91 -19.85
C GLU A 382 -11.44 -19.30 -20.45
N ASN A 383 -10.70 -20.35 -20.09
CA ASN A 383 -11.00 -21.72 -20.55
C ASN A 383 -12.31 -22.29 -19.96
N ILE A 384 -12.66 -21.96 -18.71
CA ILE A 384 -13.95 -22.38 -18.14
C ILE A 384 -15.13 -21.63 -18.78
N ALA A 385 -14.93 -20.38 -19.21
CA ALA A 385 -15.96 -19.62 -19.93
C ALA A 385 -16.17 -20.16 -21.35
N GLU A 386 -15.10 -20.56 -22.05
CA GLU A 386 -15.16 -21.19 -23.38
C GLU A 386 -15.76 -22.61 -23.32
N GLU A 387 -15.40 -23.43 -22.33
CA GLU A 387 -15.99 -24.77 -22.13
C GLU A 387 -17.50 -24.70 -21.76
N MET A 388 -17.96 -23.64 -21.09
CA MET A 388 -19.39 -23.45 -20.76
C MET A 388 -20.23 -22.87 -21.93
N GLU A 389 -19.59 -22.27 -22.94
CA GLU A 389 -20.25 -21.84 -24.18
C GLU A 389 -20.38 -22.99 -25.19
N GLU A 390 -19.42 -23.93 -25.25
CA GLU A 390 -19.53 -25.11 -26.10
C GLU A 390 -20.63 -26.09 -25.63
N ASP A 391 -20.77 -26.30 -24.31
CA ASP A 391 -21.80 -27.21 -23.73
C ASP A 391 -23.25 -26.69 -23.87
N ASN A 392 -23.46 -25.40 -24.16
CA ASN A 392 -24.79 -24.83 -24.42
C ASN A 392 -25.19 -24.84 -25.90
N SER A 393 -24.25 -25.12 -26.81
CA SER A 393 -24.53 -25.16 -28.24
C SER A 393 -25.19 -26.48 -28.70
N ASP A 394 -25.02 -27.56 -27.93
CA ASP A 394 -25.53 -28.90 -28.25
C ASP A 394 -26.98 -29.18 -27.78
N LEU A 395 -27.70 -28.19 -27.23
CA LEU A 395 -29.08 -28.35 -26.75
C LEU A 395 -30.14 -27.63 -27.60
N THR A 396 -29.81 -27.13 -28.80
CA THR A 396 -30.79 -26.43 -29.66
C THR A 396 -31.14 -27.09 -30.99
N GLU A 397 -30.60 -28.27 -31.32
CA GLU A 397 -30.97 -29.01 -32.55
C GLU A 397 -31.76 -30.30 -32.28
N SER A 398 -32.95 -30.22 -31.68
CA SER A 398 -33.99 -31.24 -31.91
C SER A 398 -35.36 -30.86 -31.34
N SER A 399 -36.11 -30.00 -32.04
CA SER A 399 -37.58 -30.14 -32.17
C SER A 399 -38.16 -28.98 -32.97
N ASP A 400 -38.06 -29.05 -34.29
CA ASP A 400 -39.03 -28.41 -35.16
C ASP A 400 -39.33 -29.37 -36.31
N SER A 401 -40.31 -30.24 -36.07
CA SER A 401 -40.95 -31.01 -37.13
C SER A 401 -42.45 -31.10 -36.88
N LEU A 402 -43.18 -30.48 -37.81
CA LEU A 402 -44.52 -30.85 -38.30
C LEU A 402 -45.73 -30.44 -37.46
N SER A 403 -46.33 -29.30 -37.84
CA SER A 403 -47.77 -29.24 -38.08
C SER A 403 -48.14 -28.02 -38.92
N ASP A 404 -48.31 -28.21 -40.24
CA ASP A 404 -49.14 -27.35 -41.09
C ASP A 404 -49.92 -28.27 -42.04
N GLU A 405 -51.16 -28.60 -41.69
CA GLU A 405 -52.19 -28.95 -42.66
C GLU A 405 -53.36 -27.97 -42.45
N GLU A 406 -53.44 -27.00 -43.35
CA GLU A 406 -54.66 -26.24 -43.61
C GLU A 406 -55.60 -27.04 -44.51
N SER A 407 -56.87 -26.82 -44.22
CA SER A 407 -58.11 -27.22 -44.90
C SER A 407 -58.14 -27.15 -46.43
N ASP A 408 -58.73 -28.20 -47.04
CA ASP A 408 -59.93 -28.10 -47.89
C ASP A 408 -60.75 -29.42 -47.81
#